data_AF-A0A0R3DZR4-F1
#
_entry.id   AF-A0A0R3DZR4-F1
#
_cell.length_a   1.000
_cell.length_b   1.000
_cell.length_c   1.000
_cell.angle_alpha   90.00
_cell.angle_beta   90.00
_cell.angle_gamma   90.00
#
_symmetry.space_group_name_H-M   'P 1'
#
loop_
_entity.id
_entity.type
_entity.pdbx_description
1 polymer ?
#
loop_
_entity_poly.entity_id
_entity_poly.type
_entity_poly.pdbx_seq_one_letter_code
_entity_poly.pdbx_strand_id
1 'polypeptide(L)'
;MSIEFVGDIEWDGKALCARVATGFGEVLCRVPRETIHALPVYSDAIEREIRSQRHAIMERLAPALRAKLAIADRDRAIELLPSEVH
;
A
#
# COMPACT_ATOMS: atom_id res chain seq x y z
N MET A 1 -13.26 -5.34 7.92
CA MET A 1 -13.25 -5.20 6.45
C MET A 1 -12.01 -5.90 5.91
N SER A 2 -12.15 -6.88 5.02
CA SER A 2 -11.03 -7.46 4.26
C SER A 2 -10.57 -6.45 3.20
N ILE A 3 -9.27 -6.43 2.89
CA ILE A 3 -8.77 -5.73 1.70
C ILE A 3 -8.74 -6.75 0.58
N GLU A 4 -9.37 -6.42 -0.53
CA GLU A 4 -9.32 -7.20 -1.75
C GLU A 4 -8.58 -6.37 -2.79
N PHE A 5 -7.38 -6.82 -3.16
CA PHE A 5 -6.62 -6.17 -4.22
C PHE A 5 -7.20 -6.55 -5.58
N VAL A 6 -7.46 -5.56 -6.41
CA VAL A 6 -7.96 -5.73 -7.78
C VAL A 6 -6.78 -5.64 -8.74
N GLY A 7 -6.44 -6.77 -9.36
CA GLY A 7 -5.32 -6.86 -10.29
C GLY A 7 -3.96 -7.04 -9.60
N ASP A 8 -2.88 -6.74 -10.34
CA ASP A 8 -1.51 -6.86 -9.84
C ASP A 8 -1.12 -5.66 -8.97
N ILE A 9 -0.24 -5.92 -8.00
CA ILE A 9 0.49 -4.87 -7.29
C ILE A 9 1.71 -4.52 -8.15
N GLU A 10 1.87 -3.25 -8.48
CA GLU A 10 2.95 -2.77 -9.35
C GLU A 10 3.91 -1.84 -8.61
N TRP A 11 5.17 -1.83 -9.03
CA TRP A 11 6.16 -0.84 -8.57
C TRP A 11 6.40 0.18 -9.67
N ASP A 12 6.08 1.45 -9.42
CA ASP A 12 6.21 2.54 -10.42
C ASP A 12 7.60 3.20 -10.45
N GLY A 13 8.56 2.68 -9.68
CA GLY A 13 9.88 3.30 -9.47
C GLY A 13 9.97 4.13 -8.18
N LYS A 14 8.84 4.52 -7.60
CA LYS A 14 8.75 5.37 -6.39
C LYS A 14 7.84 4.81 -5.31
N ALA A 15 6.77 4.13 -5.71
CA ALA A 15 5.74 3.59 -4.83
C ALA A 15 5.23 2.23 -5.33
N LEU A 16 4.76 1.42 -4.39
CA LEU A 16 3.89 0.29 -4.71
C LEU A 16 2.48 0.83 -4.95
N CYS A 17 1.91 0.49 -6.10
CA CYS A 17 0.58 0.87 -6.52
C CYS A 17 -0.30 -0.37 -6.58
N ALA A 18 -1.47 -0.30 -5.94
CA ALA A 18 -2.46 -1.37 -5.98
C ALA A 18 -3.86 -0.77 -6.00
N ARG A 19 -4.77 -1.36 -6.78
CA ARG A 19 -6.19 -1.02 -6.67
C ARG A 19 -6.80 -1.90 -5.58
N VAL A 20 -7.64 -1.31 -4.74
CA VAL A 20 -8.35 -2.02 -3.67
C VAL A 20 -9.84 -1.88 -3.92
N ALA A 21 -10.55 -3.01 -3.95
CA ALA A 21 -12.00 -3.03 -4.00
C ALA A 21 -12.55 -2.57 -2.64
N THR A 22 -13.45 -1.60 -2.69
CA THR A 22 -14.21 -1.11 -1.54
C THR A 22 -15.71 -1.21 -1.86
N GLY A 23 -16.56 -1.11 -0.84
CA GLY A 23 -18.03 -1.13 -1.04
C GLY A 23 -18.57 0.03 -1.91
N PHE A 24 -17.72 1.01 -2.24
CA PHE A 24 -18.08 2.17 -3.06
C PHE A 24 -17.35 2.21 -4.41
N GLY A 25 -16.55 1.19 -4.74
CA GLY A 25 -15.74 1.14 -5.96
C GLY A 25 -14.27 0.81 -5.68
N GLU A 26 -13.44 0.93 -6.71
CA GLU A 26 -11.99 0.71 -6.62
C GLU A 26 -11.27 1.99 -6.19
N VAL A 27 -10.38 1.87 -5.21
CA VAL A 27 -9.51 2.97 -4.77
C VAL A 27 -8.06 2.63 -5.11
N LEU A 28 -7.37 3.55 -5.77
CA LEU A 28 -5.93 3.42 -6.00
C LEU A 28 -5.17 3.72 -4.70
N CYS A 29 -4.44 2.72 -4.21
CA CYS A 29 -3.56 2.83 -3.07
C CYS A 29 -2.11 2.96 -3.55
N ARG A 30 -1.41 3.99 -3.05
CA ARG A 30 0.01 4.23 -3.27
C ARG A 30 0.75 4.05 -1.95
N VAL A 31 1.83 3.29 -1.96
CA VAL A 31 2.73 3.12 -0.82
C VAL A 31 4.13 3.57 -1.25
N PRO A 32 4.53 4.80 -0.92
CA PRO A 32 5.84 5.34 -1.21
C PRO A 32 6.97 4.51 -0.59
N ARG A 33 8.16 4.59 -1.18
CA ARG A 33 9.37 3.92 -0.66
C ARG A 33 9.64 4.25 0.81
N GLU A 34 9.50 5.52 1.18
CA GLU A 34 9.68 5.99 2.57
C GLU A 34 8.78 5.25 3.56
N THR A 35 7.53 4.95 3.17
CA THR A 35 6.58 4.20 3.98
C THR A 35 6.98 2.74 4.09
N ILE A 36 7.51 2.15 3.01
CA ILE A 36 8.05 0.78 3.05
C ILE A 36 9.26 0.72 3.99
N HIS A 37 10.14 1.73 3.94
CA HIS A 37 11.33 1.82 4.78
C HIS A 37 11.01 2.08 6.26
N ALA A 38 9.82 2.60 6.58
CA ALA A 38 9.36 2.69 7.96
C ALA A 38 9.08 1.32 8.60
N LEU A 39 8.92 0.26 7.79
CA LEU A 39 8.83 -1.11 8.29
C LEU A 39 10.23 -1.64 8.63
N PRO A 40 10.48 -2.12 9.87
CA PRO A 40 11.81 -2.57 10.29
C PRO A 40 12.45 -3.59 9.34
N VAL A 41 11.65 -4.53 8.81
CA VAL A 41 12.09 -5.61 7.92
C VAL A 41 12.49 -5.11 6.53
N TYR A 42 12.04 -3.94 6.11
CA TYR A 42 12.29 -3.38 4.78
C TYR A 42 13.01 -2.03 4.83
N SER A 43 13.60 -1.68 5.98
CA SER A 43 14.20 -0.36 6.22
C SER A 43 15.29 0.04 5.22
N ASP A 44 16.04 -0.92 4.68
CA ASP A 44 17.06 -0.72 3.66
C ASP A 44 16.69 -1.32 2.29
N ALA A 45 15.44 -1.77 2.11
CA ALA A 45 15.05 -2.54 0.94
C ALA A 45 15.32 -1.78 -0.37
N ILE A 46 15.99 -2.47 -1.31
CA ILE A 46 16.25 -1.95 -2.65
C ILE A 46 15.06 -2.20 -3.59
N GLU A 47 15.01 -1.50 -4.72
CA GLU A 47 13.92 -1.65 -5.70
C GLU A 47 13.64 -3.12 -6.07
N ARG A 48 14.70 -3.91 -6.30
CA ARG A 48 14.57 -5.32 -6.65
C ARG A 48 13.83 -6.11 -5.58
N GLU A 49 14.11 -5.84 -4.30
CA GLU A 49 13.47 -6.50 -3.17
C GLU A 49 12.03 -6.04 -3.03
N ILE A 50 11.78 -4.73 -3.16
CA ILE A 50 10.42 -4.17 -3.14
C ILE A 50 9.56 -4.80 -4.24
N ARG A 51 10.07 -4.88 -5.48
CA ARG A 51 9.35 -5.52 -6.60
C ARG A 51 9.13 -7.02 -6.38
N SER A 52 10.13 -7.72 -5.86
CA SER A 52 10.05 -9.16 -5.60
C SER A 52 9.09 -9.49 -4.44
N GLN A 53 9.04 -8.65 -3.41
CA GLN A 53 8.28 -8.88 -2.19
C GLN A 53 7.00 -8.04 -2.11
N ARG A 54 6.59 -7.42 -3.21
CA ARG A 54 5.45 -6.48 -3.26
C ARG A 54 4.17 -6.98 -2.61
N HIS A 55 3.83 -8.26 -2.83
CA HIS A 55 2.66 -8.88 -2.20
C HIS A 55 2.81 -8.95 -0.67
N ALA A 56 3.94 -9.46 -0.18
CA ALA A 56 4.22 -9.56 1.26
C ALA A 56 4.31 -8.18 1.95
N ILE A 57 4.84 -7.17 1.25
CA ILE A 57 4.84 -5.78 1.74
C ILE A 57 3.40 -5.27 1.86
N MET A 58 2.58 -5.43 0.83
CA MET A 58 1.19 -4.97 0.84
C MET A 58 0.32 -5.72 1.86
N GLU A 59 0.54 -7.02 2.06
CA GLU A 59 -0.14 -7.80 3.10
C GLU A 59 0.18 -7.27 4.51
N ARG A 60 1.45 -6.93 4.78
CA ARG A 60 1.86 -6.30 6.05
C ARG A 60 1.23 -4.93 6.24
N LEU A 61 1.06 -4.17 5.16
CA LEU A 61 0.46 -2.85 5.18
C LEU A 61 -1.08 -2.87 5.14
N ALA A 62 -1.69 -4.04 4.95
CA ALA A 62 -3.13 -4.17 4.86
C ALA A 62 -3.90 -3.58 6.06
N PRO A 63 -3.45 -3.71 7.33
CA PRO A 63 -4.13 -3.08 8.46
C PRO A 63 -4.14 -1.54 8.37
N ALA A 64 -3.00 -0.95 8.02
CA ALA A 64 -2.86 0.50 7.87
C ALA A 64 -3.69 1.03 6.69
N LEU A 65 -3.67 0.30 5.56
CA LEU A 65 -4.51 0.59 4.41
C LEU A 65 -6.00 0.51 4.75
N ARG A 66 -6.44 -0.46 5.57
CA ARG A 66 -7.84 -0.57 6.02
C ARG A 66 -8.25 0.65 6.85
N ALA A 67 -7.41 1.05 7.81
CA ALA A 67 -7.67 2.20 8.65
C ALA A 67 -7.80 3.48 7.80
N LYS A 68 -6.91 3.65 6.82
CA LYS A 68 -6.91 4.79 5.91
C LYS A 68 -8.13 4.78 4.96
N LEU A 69 -8.46 3.64 4.38
CA LEU A 69 -9.64 3.50 3.52
C LEU A 69 -10.96 3.74 4.26
N ALA A 70 -11.02 3.43 5.56
CA ALA A 70 -12.22 3.67 6.37
C ALA A 70 -12.53 5.17 6.57
N ILE A 71 -11.52 6.04 6.48
CA ILE A 71 -11.65 7.49 6.66
C ILE A 71 -11.47 8.29 5.36
N ALA A 72 -11.06 7.62 4.27
CA ALA A 72 -10.83 8.26 2.99
C ALA A 72 -12.14 8.68 2.33
N ASP A 73 -12.13 9.86 1.71
CA ASP A 73 -13.25 10.32 0.89
C ASP A 73 -13.35 9.48 -0.39
N ARG A 74 -14.57 9.33 -0.91
CA ARG A 74 -14.82 8.55 -2.13
C ARG A 74 -14.14 9.26 -3.31
N ASP A 75 -13.64 8.49 -4.28
CA ASP A 75 -12.95 8.96 -5.51
C ASP A 75 -11.51 9.48 -5.42
N ARG A 76 -10.86 9.52 -4.24
CA ARG A 76 -9.43 9.88 -4.18
C ARG A 76 -8.52 8.67 -4.06
N ALA A 77 -7.45 8.69 -4.87
CA ALA A 77 -6.28 7.85 -4.61
C ALA A 77 -5.75 8.15 -3.20
N ILE A 78 -5.46 7.09 -2.45
CA ILE A 78 -4.88 7.20 -1.11
C ILE A 78 -3.39 6.92 -1.18
N GLU A 79 -2.60 7.70 -0.45
CA GLU A 79 -1.18 7.47 -0.30
C GLU A 79 -0.87 7.19 1.17
N LEU A 80 -0.31 6.00 1.45
CA LEU A 80 0.01 5.60 2.81
C LEU A 80 1.30 6.30 3.27
N LEU A 81 1.24 7.01 4.38
CA LEU A 81 2.35 7.77 4.95
C LEU A 81 3.19 6.90 5.89
N PRO A 82 4.49 7.19 6.07
CA PRO A 82 5.33 6.47 7.02
C PRO A 82 4.76 6.41 8.44
N SER A 83 4.11 7.50 8.87
CA SER A 83 3.53 7.59 10.22
C SER A 83 2.32 6.68 10.45
N GLU A 84 1.73 6.12 9.39
CA GLU A 84 0.53 5.28 9.48
C GLU A 84 0.85 3.78 9.60
N VAL A 85 2.14 3.40 9.59
CA VAL A 85 2.57 1.99 9.53
C VAL A 85 3.35 1.53 10.78
N HIS A 86 3.30 2.32 11.85
CA HIS A 86 3.92 2.04 13.15
C HIS A 86 3.03 1.24 14.10
#